data_AF-A0AAW2WUI0-F1
#
_entry.id   AF-A0AAW2WUI0-F1
#
_cell.length_a   1.000
_cell.length_b   1.000
_cell.length_c   1.000
_cell.angle_alpha   90.00
_cell.angle_beta   90.00
_cell.angle_gamma   90.00
#
_symmetry.space_group_name_H-M   'P 1'
#
loop_
_entity.id
_entity.type
_entity.pdbx_description
1 polymer ?
#
loop_
_entity_poly.entity_id
_entity_poly.type
_entity_poly.pdbx_seq_one_letter_code
_entity_poly.pdbx_strand_id
1 'polypeptide(L)'
;MADELPLNCRTPAITEYDGAADPMEQLSRFENAALLYRYTDGIKCRVFVTTFAGEAQQWFNQLPVGAIGSFQEFRSLFLHQFASSRKVRKTELSLFVVRQKEDEPLKEYLQRFNTTALEVSAATQEVKASVFSQGLLDGDFFKSLAKKPVSKFDAPWPELRNTLTWRKLKQPRKIAEERSARRSGRMLLPRSPVLTLETENPLSRG
;
A
#
# COMPACT_ATOMS: atom_id res chain seq x y z
N MET A 1 29.69 -30.22 23.19
CA MET A 1 29.72 -29.22 24.27
C MET A 1 28.53 -28.31 24.04
N ALA A 2 27.67 -28.13 25.04
CA ALA A 2 26.52 -27.23 24.91
C ALA A 2 27.01 -25.78 25.07
N ASP A 3 26.74 -24.93 24.08
CA ASP A 3 26.94 -23.48 24.22
C ASP A 3 25.99 -22.97 25.32
N GLU A 4 26.56 -22.54 26.44
CA GLU A 4 25.80 -21.85 27.50
C GLU A 4 25.24 -20.54 26.92
N LEU A 5 23.94 -20.29 27.13
CA LEU A 5 23.36 -19.00 26.80
C LEU A 5 24.00 -17.97 27.74
N PRO A 6 24.66 -16.92 27.23
CA PRO A 6 25.12 -15.86 28.10
C PRO A 6 23.90 -15.25 28.80
N LEU A 7 24.02 -15.02 30.12
CA LEU A 7 22.95 -14.50 31.00
C LEU A 7 22.34 -13.16 30.52
N ASN A 8 22.95 -12.52 29.51
CA ASN A 8 22.54 -11.27 28.92
C ASN A 8 21.99 -11.40 27.48
N CYS A 9 21.59 -12.61 27.04
CA CYS A 9 20.90 -12.81 25.77
C CYS A 9 19.63 -11.95 25.74
N ARG A 10 19.76 -10.73 25.19
CA ARG A 10 18.64 -9.83 24.96
C ARG A 10 17.77 -10.45 23.90
N THR A 11 16.64 -11.03 24.29
CA THR A 11 15.62 -11.44 23.34
C THR A 11 15.23 -10.21 22.52
N PRO A 12 15.48 -10.20 21.20
CA PRO A 12 14.94 -9.15 20.36
C PRO A 12 13.43 -9.10 20.56
N ALA A 13 12.87 -7.89 20.58
CA ALA A 13 11.42 -7.68 20.63
C ALA A 13 10.80 -8.09 19.28
N ILE A 14 10.84 -9.39 18.99
CA ILE A 14 10.22 -9.99 17.83
C ILE A 14 8.79 -10.31 18.22
N THR A 15 7.85 -9.94 17.36
CA THR A 15 6.45 -10.29 17.52
C THR A 15 6.30 -11.81 17.66
N GLU A 16 5.44 -12.22 18.57
CA GLU A 16 5.06 -13.62 18.72
C GLU A 16 4.53 -14.17 17.39
N TYR A 17 4.88 -15.43 17.11
CA TYR A 17 4.47 -16.16 15.93
C TYR A 17 3.52 -17.27 16.35
N ASP A 18 2.25 -17.09 16.00
CA ASP A 18 1.16 -18.02 16.32
C ASP A 18 0.97 -19.12 15.25
N GLY A 19 1.61 -18.98 14.10
CA GLY A 19 1.46 -19.88 12.94
C GLY A 19 0.69 -19.28 11.76
N ALA A 20 0.04 -18.12 11.93
CA ALA A 20 -0.79 -17.51 10.88
C ALA A 20 -0.02 -16.56 9.96
N ALA A 21 1.03 -15.91 10.48
CA ALA A 21 1.84 -14.98 9.71
C ALA A 21 2.78 -15.71 8.71
N ASP A 22 3.35 -14.96 7.77
CA ASP A 22 4.30 -15.50 6.81
C ASP A 22 5.57 -16.01 7.52
N PRO A 23 5.92 -17.30 7.41
CA PRO A 23 7.06 -17.87 8.13
C PRO A 23 8.40 -17.36 7.59
N MET A 24 8.51 -17.02 6.30
CA MET A 24 9.74 -16.44 5.74
C MET A 24 9.97 -15.02 6.27
N GLU A 25 8.91 -14.23 6.41
CA GLU A 25 8.98 -12.90 6.99
C GLU A 25 9.40 -12.96 8.47
N GLN A 26 8.79 -13.85 9.26
CA GLN A 26 9.16 -14.07 10.66
C GLN A 26 10.62 -14.50 10.79
N LEU A 27 11.05 -15.45 9.97
CA LEU A 27 12.41 -15.95 9.98
C LEU A 27 13.42 -14.86 9.60
N SER A 28 13.12 -14.04 8.58
CA SER A 28 13.99 -12.94 8.18
C SER A 28 14.14 -11.88 9.28
N ARG A 29 13.04 -11.52 9.96
CA ARG A 29 13.07 -10.61 11.12
C ARG A 29 13.97 -11.17 12.22
N PHE A 30 13.83 -12.45 12.53
CA PHE A 30 14.68 -13.12 13.51
C PHE A 30 16.15 -13.17 13.10
N GLU A 31 16.47 -13.53 11.86
CA GLU A 31 17.85 -13.60 11.37
C GLU A 31 18.55 -12.24 11.42
N ASN A 32 17.84 -11.16 11.07
CA ASN A 32 18.36 -9.79 11.21
C ASN A 32 18.68 -9.43 12.67
N ALA A 33 17.80 -9.80 13.60
CA ALA A 33 18.03 -9.59 15.02
C ALA A 33 19.20 -10.46 15.54
N ALA A 34 19.22 -11.74 15.18
CA ALA A 34 20.28 -12.67 15.54
C ALA A 34 21.66 -12.21 15.04
N LEU A 35 21.72 -11.60 13.86
CA LEU A 35 22.92 -10.96 13.33
C LEU A 35 23.36 -9.79 14.20
N LEU A 36 22.43 -8.90 14.58
CA LEU A 36 22.72 -7.75 15.44
C LEU A 36 23.28 -8.16 16.81
N TYR A 37 22.72 -9.21 17.40
CA TYR A 37 23.17 -9.76 18.69
C TYR A 37 24.28 -10.81 18.57
N ARG A 38 24.75 -11.11 17.35
CA ARG A 38 25.83 -12.07 17.05
C ARG A 38 25.61 -13.47 17.63
N TYR A 39 24.38 -13.98 17.52
CA TYR A 39 24.04 -15.32 18.02
C TYR A 39 24.73 -16.43 17.23
N THR A 40 25.23 -17.44 17.97
CA THR A 40 25.64 -18.74 17.38
C THR A 40 24.41 -19.54 16.96
N ASP A 41 24.58 -20.55 16.10
CA ASP A 41 23.46 -21.35 15.62
C ASP A 41 22.70 -22.09 16.74
N GLY A 42 23.40 -22.53 17.78
CA GLY A 42 22.76 -23.12 18.97
C GLY A 42 21.88 -22.12 19.73
N ILE A 43 22.35 -20.87 19.84
CA ILE A 43 21.57 -19.79 20.46
C ILE A 43 20.37 -19.43 19.59
N LYS A 44 20.53 -19.41 18.25
CA LYS A 44 19.45 -19.08 17.33
C LYS A 44 18.23 -19.99 17.52
N CYS A 45 18.41 -21.30 17.56
CA CYS A 45 17.30 -22.24 17.79
C CYS A 45 16.56 -21.94 19.10
N ARG A 46 17.31 -21.75 20.19
CA ARG A 46 16.74 -21.54 21.54
C ARG A 46 15.97 -20.23 21.63
N VAL A 47 16.52 -19.14 21.07
CA VAL A 47 15.87 -17.82 21.10
C VAL A 47 14.71 -17.77 20.11
N PHE A 48 14.78 -18.44 18.96
CA PHE A 48 13.67 -18.39 18.00
C PHE A 48 12.41 -19.06 18.55
N VAL A 49 12.56 -20.17 19.29
CA VAL A 49 11.42 -20.85 19.94
C VAL A 49 10.73 -19.96 20.97
N THR A 50 11.43 -19.01 21.61
CA THR A 50 10.78 -18.06 22.54
C THR A 50 9.85 -17.09 21.84
N THR A 51 9.88 -17.02 20.50
CA THR A 51 8.93 -16.23 19.71
C THR A 51 7.66 -17.01 19.39
N PHE A 52 7.57 -18.31 19.67
CA PHE A 52 6.39 -19.11 19.31
C PHE A 52 5.27 -18.94 20.33
N ALA A 53 4.06 -18.85 19.80
CA ALA A 53 2.81 -18.88 20.55
C ALA A 53 1.83 -19.84 19.84
N GLY A 54 0.71 -20.16 20.51
CA GLY A 54 -0.40 -20.89 19.88
C GLY A 54 0.00 -22.18 19.16
N GLU A 55 -0.37 -22.31 17.88
CA GLU A 55 -0.12 -23.50 17.08
C GLU A 55 1.38 -23.74 16.85
N ALA A 56 2.18 -22.67 16.72
CA ALA A 56 3.62 -22.78 16.56
C ALA A 56 4.31 -23.41 17.78
N GLN A 57 3.87 -23.03 18.98
CA GLN A 57 4.40 -23.61 20.21
C GLN A 57 3.97 -25.08 20.36
N GLN A 58 2.73 -25.41 20.02
CA GLN A 58 2.23 -26.79 20.05
C GLN A 58 3.00 -27.69 19.09
N TRP A 59 3.25 -27.23 17.86
CA TRP A 59 4.07 -27.95 16.88
C TRP A 59 5.47 -28.22 17.42
N PHE A 60 6.14 -27.22 17.97
CA PHE A 60 7.50 -27.39 18.50
C PHE A 60 7.55 -28.43 19.63
N ASN A 61 6.56 -28.42 20.52
CA ASN A 61 6.46 -29.38 21.62
C ASN A 61 6.22 -30.84 21.17
N GLN A 62 5.73 -31.05 19.94
CA GLN A 62 5.50 -32.37 19.37
C GLN A 62 6.73 -32.94 18.65
N LEU A 63 7.79 -32.14 18.46
CA LEU A 63 9.00 -32.60 17.80
C LEU A 63 9.74 -33.63 18.67
N PRO A 64 10.25 -34.73 18.09
CA PRO A 64 11.08 -35.68 18.81
C PRO A 64 12.33 -35.01 19.40
N VAL A 65 12.77 -35.50 20.56
CA VAL A 65 14.03 -35.06 21.16
C VAL A 65 15.17 -35.35 20.18
N GLY A 66 16.00 -34.34 19.91
CA GLY A 66 17.10 -34.46 18.96
C GLY A 66 16.71 -34.29 17.49
N ALA A 67 15.45 -33.95 17.17
CA ALA A 67 15.02 -33.68 15.80
C ALA A 67 15.71 -32.44 15.16
N ILE A 68 16.35 -31.60 15.97
CA ILE A 68 17.02 -30.37 15.54
C ILE A 68 18.47 -30.41 16.00
N GLY A 69 19.38 -30.72 15.08
CA GLY A 69 20.83 -30.71 15.30
C GLY A 69 21.49 -29.39 14.88
N SER A 70 20.85 -28.57 14.05
CA SER A 70 21.36 -27.28 13.61
C SER A 70 20.25 -26.25 13.38
N PHE A 71 20.63 -24.96 13.31
CA PHE A 71 19.68 -23.91 12.93
C PHE A 71 19.15 -24.08 11.50
N GLN A 72 19.96 -24.65 10.60
CA GLN A 72 19.53 -24.92 9.22
C GLN A 72 18.43 -26.00 9.17
N GLU A 73 18.55 -27.05 9.98
CA GLU A 73 17.50 -28.07 10.13
C GLU A 73 16.24 -27.48 10.76
N PHE A 74 16.40 -26.67 11.81
CA PHE A 74 15.28 -25.93 12.43
C PHE A 74 14.53 -25.14 11.36
N ARG A 75 15.25 -24.32 10.59
CA ARG A 75 14.72 -23.47 9.52
C ARG A 75 13.93 -24.30 8.51
N SER A 76 14.48 -25.44 8.08
CA SER A 76 13.82 -26.32 7.12
C SER A 76 12.50 -26.87 7.66
N LEU A 77 12.52 -27.43 8.88
CA LEU A 77 11.34 -28.00 9.55
C LEU A 77 10.26 -26.94 9.77
N PHE A 78 10.64 -25.76 10.26
CA PHE A 78 9.73 -24.64 10.48
C PHE A 78 9.07 -24.18 9.17
N LEU A 79 9.87 -23.95 8.13
CA LEU A 79 9.35 -23.52 6.84
C LEU A 79 8.49 -24.58 6.16
N HIS A 80 8.74 -25.86 6.43
CA HIS A 80 7.92 -26.96 5.96
C HIS A 80 6.58 -27.02 6.69
N GLN A 81 6.59 -26.93 8.03
CA GLN A 81 5.38 -26.95 8.84
C GLN A 81 4.41 -25.82 8.48
N PHE A 82 4.89 -24.59 8.38
CA PHE A 82 4.06 -23.41 8.14
C PHE A 82 3.97 -23.04 6.65
N ALA A 83 4.23 -23.99 5.75
CA ALA A 83 4.23 -23.73 4.31
C ALA A 83 2.89 -23.17 3.80
N SER A 84 1.77 -23.57 4.40
CA SER A 84 0.42 -23.07 4.07
C SER A 84 0.19 -21.60 4.46
N SER A 85 0.88 -21.11 5.49
CA SER A 85 0.77 -19.72 5.98
C SER A 85 1.66 -18.74 5.20
N ARG A 86 2.42 -19.23 4.21
CA ARG A 86 3.23 -18.38 3.34
C ARG A 86 2.32 -17.45 2.55
N LYS A 87 2.59 -16.15 2.61
CA LYS A 87 1.95 -15.18 1.72
C LYS A 87 2.37 -15.55 0.30
N VAL A 88 1.39 -15.83 -0.54
CA VAL A 88 1.63 -16.01 -1.97
C VAL A 88 2.21 -14.71 -2.50
N ARG A 89 3.48 -14.73 -2.93
CA ARG A 89 4.08 -13.57 -3.59
C ARG A 89 3.23 -13.24 -4.80
N LYS A 90 2.80 -11.99 -4.90
CA LYS A 90 2.07 -11.52 -6.06
C LYS A 90 2.96 -11.62 -7.29
N THR A 91 2.46 -12.28 -8.32
CA THR A 91 3.14 -12.42 -9.62
C THR A 91 2.90 -11.18 -10.47
N GLU A 92 3.63 -11.02 -11.58
CA GLU A 92 3.38 -9.93 -12.53
C GLU A 92 1.93 -9.90 -13.03
N LEU A 93 1.29 -11.07 -13.17
CA LEU A 93 -0.13 -11.20 -13.52
C LEU A 93 -1.07 -10.45 -12.57
N SER A 94 -0.68 -10.30 -11.29
CA SER A 94 -1.48 -9.55 -10.33
C SER A 94 -1.55 -8.04 -10.64
N LEU A 95 -0.60 -7.49 -11.40
CA LEU A 95 -0.67 -6.10 -11.86
C LEU A 95 -1.73 -5.95 -12.96
N PHE A 96 -1.85 -6.95 -13.83
CA PHE A 96 -2.78 -6.90 -14.96
C PHE A 96 -4.24 -6.91 -14.54
N VAL A 97 -4.57 -7.40 -13.35
CA VAL A 97 -5.94 -7.35 -12.81
C VAL A 97 -6.29 -6.01 -12.18
N VAL A 98 -5.29 -5.15 -11.91
CA VAL A 98 -5.52 -3.80 -11.41
C VAL A 98 -5.86 -2.90 -12.58
N ARG A 99 -7.15 -2.79 -12.89
CA ARG A 99 -7.71 -1.86 -13.86
C ARG A 99 -8.44 -0.71 -13.16
N GLN A 100 -8.39 0.47 -13.75
CA GLN A 100 -9.18 1.61 -13.34
C GLN A 100 -10.66 1.32 -13.65
N LYS A 101 -11.53 1.47 -12.65
CA LYS A 101 -12.98 1.29 -12.83
C LYS A 101 -13.63 2.56 -13.36
N GLU A 102 -14.76 2.44 -14.07
CA GLU A 102 -15.47 3.57 -14.70
C GLU A 102 -15.79 4.72 -13.74
N ASP A 103 -16.13 4.39 -12.49
CA ASP A 103 -16.48 5.31 -11.42
C ASP A 103 -15.30 5.66 -10.49
N GLU A 104 -14.11 5.12 -10.76
CA GLU A 104 -12.94 5.27 -9.91
C GLU A 104 -12.09 6.48 -10.34
N PRO A 105 -11.88 7.45 -9.43
CA PRO A 105 -10.94 8.53 -9.68
C PRO A 105 -9.53 8.00 -9.91
N LEU A 106 -8.79 8.63 -10.84
CA LEU A 106 -7.41 8.26 -11.19
C LEU A 106 -6.49 8.10 -9.96
N LYS A 107 -6.71 8.90 -8.91
CA LYS A 107 -5.96 8.84 -7.66
C LYS A 107 -6.13 7.51 -6.93
N GLU A 108 -7.35 7.00 -6.85
CA GLU A 108 -7.65 5.75 -6.16
C GLU A 108 -7.09 4.56 -6.94
N TYR A 109 -7.22 4.60 -8.27
CA TYR A 109 -6.56 3.64 -9.15
C TYR A 109 -5.04 3.62 -8.94
N LEU A 110 -4.40 4.80 -8.97
CA LEU A 110 -2.96 4.92 -8.76
C LEU A 110 -2.54 4.37 -7.40
N GLN A 111 -3.32 4.63 -6.35
CA GLN A 111 -3.05 4.10 -5.02
C GLN A 111 -3.11 2.57 -5.01
N ARG A 112 -4.17 1.96 -5.58
CA ARG A 112 -4.30 0.49 -5.67
C ARG A 112 -3.19 -0.13 -6.51
N PHE A 113 -2.85 0.49 -7.63
CA PHE A 113 -1.79 0.04 -8.51
C PHE A 113 -0.44 0.08 -7.80
N ASN A 114 -0.12 1.18 -7.12
CA ASN A 114 1.15 1.31 -6.39
C ASN A 114 1.26 0.30 -5.25
N THR A 115 0.20 0.10 -4.45
CA THR A 115 0.18 -0.94 -3.41
C THR A 115 0.48 -2.33 -4.00
N THR A 116 -0.14 -2.67 -5.13
CA THR A 116 0.11 -3.95 -5.80
C THR A 116 1.51 -4.02 -6.39
N ALA A 117 2.01 -2.94 -6.97
CA ALA A 117 3.36 -2.85 -7.55
C ALA A 117 4.49 -2.97 -6.53
N LEU A 118 4.26 -2.58 -5.27
CA LEU A 118 5.20 -2.79 -4.17
C LEU A 118 5.29 -4.27 -3.76
N GLU A 119 4.19 -5.00 -3.87
CA GLU A 119 4.12 -6.43 -3.52
C GLU A 119 4.67 -7.34 -4.63
N VAL A 120 4.78 -6.83 -5.87
CA VAL A 120 5.35 -7.52 -7.04
C VAL A 120 6.80 -7.08 -7.24
N SER A 121 7.71 -7.63 -6.44
CA SER A 121 9.15 -7.29 -6.49
C SER A 121 9.86 -7.82 -7.74
N ALA A 122 9.27 -8.80 -8.45
CA ALA A 122 9.88 -9.41 -9.63
C ALA A 122 9.71 -8.58 -10.92
N ALA A 123 8.69 -7.72 -10.98
CA ALA A 123 8.39 -6.93 -12.18
C ALA A 123 9.39 -5.79 -12.37
N THR A 124 9.91 -5.64 -13.59
CA THR A 124 10.75 -4.50 -13.94
C THR A 124 9.94 -3.21 -13.97
N GLN A 125 10.63 -2.07 -13.91
CA GLN A 125 9.99 -0.75 -13.94
C GLN A 125 9.27 -0.48 -15.26
N GLU A 126 9.77 -1.04 -16.35
CA GLU A 126 9.20 -0.99 -17.69
C GLU A 126 7.91 -1.81 -17.76
N VAL A 127 7.91 -3.02 -17.18
CA VAL A 127 6.70 -3.87 -17.07
C VAL A 127 5.64 -3.13 -16.25
N LYS A 128 6.00 -2.59 -15.08
CA LYS A 128 5.06 -1.82 -14.23
C LYS A 128 4.47 -0.62 -14.97
N ALA A 129 5.28 0.15 -15.69
CA ALA A 129 4.80 1.30 -16.47
C ALA A 129 3.86 0.90 -17.63
N SER A 130 4.18 -0.20 -18.32
CA SER A 130 3.36 -0.75 -19.39
C SER A 130 2.00 -1.23 -18.87
N VAL A 131 1.98 -2.04 -17.80
CA VAL A 131 0.75 -2.58 -17.22
C VAL A 131 -0.13 -1.46 -16.62
N PHE A 132 0.50 -0.47 -15.97
CA PHE A 132 -0.21 0.71 -15.47
C PHE A 132 -0.98 1.42 -16.59
N SER A 133 -0.31 1.65 -17.73
CA SER A 133 -0.88 2.35 -18.88
C SER A 133 -2.02 1.55 -19.52
N GLN A 134 -1.86 0.23 -19.61
CA GLN A 134 -2.91 -0.68 -20.09
C GLN A 134 -4.12 -0.80 -19.15
N GLY A 135 -3.94 -0.43 -17.88
CA GLY A 135 -5.00 -0.48 -16.88
C GLY A 135 -5.82 0.80 -16.74
N LEU A 136 -5.43 1.89 -17.41
CA LEU A 136 -6.16 3.14 -17.39
C LEU A 136 -7.44 3.08 -18.23
N LEU A 137 -8.42 3.89 -17.84
CA LEU A 137 -9.55 4.19 -18.72
C LEU A 137 -9.14 5.15 -19.84
N ASP A 138 -9.84 5.03 -20.96
CA ASP A 138 -9.74 5.99 -22.05
C ASP A 138 -10.13 7.39 -21.57
N GLY A 139 -9.18 8.30 -21.57
CA GLY A 139 -9.36 9.66 -21.07
C GLY A 139 -8.18 10.55 -21.38
N ASP A 140 -8.25 11.81 -20.95
CA ASP A 140 -7.22 12.81 -21.25
C ASP A 140 -5.84 12.40 -20.72
N PHE A 141 -5.81 11.73 -19.56
CA PHE A 141 -4.58 11.23 -18.98
C PHE A 141 -3.95 10.09 -19.80
N PHE A 142 -4.76 9.10 -20.21
CA PHE A 142 -4.31 8.03 -21.10
C PHE A 142 -3.78 8.59 -22.43
N LYS A 143 -4.51 9.51 -23.07
CA LYS A 143 -4.08 10.17 -24.31
C LYS A 143 -2.77 10.95 -24.14
N SER A 144 -2.57 11.58 -22.98
CA SER A 144 -1.32 12.27 -22.65
C SER A 144 -0.15 11.28 -22.54
N LEU A 145 -0.35 10.14 -21.90
CA LEU A 145 0.67 9.09 -21.78
C LEU A 145 1.00 8.44 -23.12
N ALA A 146 0.02 8.25 -24.00
CA ALA A 146 0.26 7.74 -25.35
C ALA A 146 1.19 8.67 -26.16
N LYS A 147 1.10 9.99 -25.95
CA LYS A 147 1.99 10.98 -26.59
C LYS A 147 3.38 11.02 -25.96
N LYS A 148 3.49 10.73 -24.66
CA LYS A 148 4.74 10.75 -23.88
C LYS A 148 4.80 9.53 -22.97
N PRO A 149 5.26 8.38 -23.49
CA PRO A 149 5.30 7.14 -22.73
C PRO A 149 6.21 7.25 -21.50
N VAL A 150 5.79 6.63 -20.40
CA VAL A 150 6.60 6.51 -19.19
C VAL A 150 7.48 5.26 -19.33
N SER A 151 8.79 5.44 -19.26
CA SER A 151 9.75 4.33 -19.41
C SER A 151 10.11 3.65 -18.08
N LYS A 152 9.90 4.30 -16.93
CA LYS A 152 10.18 3.74 -15.59
C LYS A 152 9.07 4.11 -14.62
N PHE A 153 8.54 3.12 -13.90
CA PHE A 153 7.52 3.34 -12.90
C PHE A 153 8.03 4.13 -11.66
N ASP A 154 9.34 4.10 -11.35
CA ASP A 154 9.96 4.90 -10.28
C ASP A 154 10.43 6.32 -10.69
N ALA A 155 10.16 6.76 -11.93
CA ALA A 155 10.35 8.16 -12.33
C ALA A 155 9.49 9.10 -11.43
N PRO A 156 9.80 10.39 -11.24
CA PRO A 156 9.26 11.22 -10.14
C PRO A 156 7.73 11.43 -10.22
N TRP A 157 6.96 10.44 -9.78
CA TRP A 157 5.51 10.50 -9.57
C TRP A 157 5.07 11.46 -8.46
N PRO A 158 5.91 11.87 -7.47
CA PRO A 158 5.60 13.01 -6.60
C PRO A 158 5.35 14.32 -7.37
N GLU A 159 5.86 14.46 -8.60
CA GLU A 159 5.60 15.63 -9.44
C GLU A 159 4.26 15.54 -10.17
N LEU A 160 3.76 14.33 -10.50
CA LEU A 160 2.39 14.14 -11.01
C LEU A 160 1.32 14.33 -9.92
N ARG A 161 1.68 14.11 -8.64
CA ARG A 161 0.87 14.52 -7.48
C ARG A 161 0.64 16.04 -7.42
N ASN A 162 1.56 16.84 -7.97
CA ASN A 162 1.50 18.30 -7.93
C ASN A 162 1.14 18.98 -9.26
N THR A 163 1.38 18.35 -10.43
CA THR A 163 1.33 19.04 -11.74
C THR A 163 0.09 18.79 -12.58
N LEU A 164 -0.80 17.85 -12.22
CA LEU A 164 -2.13 17.75 -12.83
C LEU A 164 -3.19 17.66 -11.73
N THR A 165 -3.81 18.80 -11.42
CA THR A 165 -5.24 18.85 -11.01
C THR A 165 -5.66 18.48 -9.57
N TRP A 166 -4.87 18.69 -8.51
CA TRP A 166 -5.48 18.69 -7.14
C TRP A 166 -6.57 19.78 -7.01
N ARG A 167 -6.46 20.90 -7.74
CA ARG A 167 -7.46 22.00 -7.75
C ARG A 167 -8.61 21.73 -8.72
N LYS A 168 -8.36 21.00 -9.82
CA LYS A 168 -9.34 20.78 -10.89
C LYS A 168 -10.13 19.47 -10.75
N LEU A 169 -9.68 18.52 -9.92
CA LEU A 169 -10.44 17.31 -9.56
C LEU A 169 -11.37 17.51 -8.35
N LYS A 170 -11.32 18.68 -7.68
CA LYS A 170 -12.46 19.10 -6.86
C LYS A 170 -13.63 19.39 -7.80
N GLN A 171 -14.54 18.41 -7.85
CA GLN A 171 -15.99 18.48 -8.12
C GLN A 171 -16.49 17.78 -9.40
N PRO A 172 -16.71 16.45 -9.36
CA PRO A 172 -17.80 15.85 -10.12
C PRO A 172 -19.17 16.18 -9.52
N ARG A 173 -19.24 16.44 -8.20
CA ARG A 173 -20.51 16.70 -7.48
C ARG A 173 -21.16 18.04 -7.84
N LYS A 174 -20.42 19.15 -7.92
CA LYS A 174 -21.03 20.45 -8.29
C LYS A 174 -21.60 20.49 -9.71
N ILE A 175 -20.98 19.87 -10.72
CA ILE A 175 -21.51 19.95 -12.10
C ILE A 175 -22.80 19.12 -12.24
N ALA A 176 -22.91 18.00 -11.52
CA ALA A 176 -24.14 17.20 -11.48
C ALA A 176 -25.24 17.88 -10.66
N GLU A 177 -24.91 18.46 -9.49
CA GLU A 177 -25.84 19.23 -8.66
C GLU A 177 -26.33 20.50 -9.36
N GLU A 178 -25.48 21.18 -10.11
CA GLU A 178 -25.81 22.41 -10.82
C GLU A 178 -26.63 22.15 -12.10
N ARG A 179 -26.39 21.02 -12.78
CA ARG A 179 -27.27 20.52 -13.85
C ARG A 179 -28.63 20.05 -13.32
N SER A 180 -28.64 19.43 -12.14
CA SER A 180 -29.88 19.04 -11.44
C SER A 180 -30.67 20.25 -10.95
N ALA A 181 -29.99 21.27 -10.40
CA ALA A 181 -30.60 22.53 -9.96
C ALA A 181 -31.17 23.35 -11.14
N ARG A 182 -30.48 23.35 -12.30
CA ARG A 182 -30.99 23.95 -13.54
C ARG A 182 -32.21 23.21 -14.09
N ARG A 183 -32.25 21.87 -14.00
CA ARG A 183 -33.43 21.06 -14.38
C ARG A 183 -34.59 21.21 -13.39
N SER A 184 -34.32 21.47 -12.12
CA SER A 184 -35.33 21.64 -11.06
C SER A 184 -35.83 23.08 -10.88
N GLY A 185 -35.36 24.05 -11.68
CA GLY A 185 -35.86 25.43 -11.64
C GLY A 185 -35.51 26.23 -10.37
N ARG A 186 -34.60 25.75 -9.51
CA ARG A 186 -34.15 26.50 -8.32
C ARG A 186 -32.89 27.30 -8.64
N MET A 187 -33.05 28.43 -9.32
CA MET A 187 -32.08 29.53 -9.22
C MET A 187 -32.80 30.71 -8.58
N LEU A 188 -32.47 31.02 -7.32
CA LEU A 188 -32.70 32.36 -6.80
C LEU A 188 -31.76 33.29 -7.59
N LEU A 189 -32.34 34.20 -8.34
CA LEU A 189 -31.59 35.23 -9.07
C LEU A 189 -30.65 35.97 -8.09
N PRO A 190 -29.40 36.28 -8.48
CA PRO A 190 -28.59 37.21 -7.71
C PRO A 190 -29.35 38.53 -7.63
N ARG A 191 -29.55 39.06 -6.42
CA ARG A 191 -30.05 40.43 -6.25
C ARG A 191 -29.09 41.37 -6.98
N SER A 192 -29.56 42.00 -8.05
CA SER A 192 -28.85 43.09 -8.70
C SER A 192 -28.56 44.19 -7.68
N PRO A 193 -27.40 44.87 -7.75
CA PRO A 193 -27.16 46.07 -6.97
C PRO A 193 -28.14 47.15 -7.47
N VAL A 194 -28.98 47.68 -6.58
CA VAL A 194 -29.76 48.88 -6.86
C VAL A 194 -28.76 50.03 -6.97
N LEU A 195 -28.54 50.53 -8.18
CA LEU A 195 -27.99 51.87 -8.39
C LEU A 195 -29.09 52.85 -7.97
N THR A 196 -28.96 53.45 -6.79
CA THR A 196 -29.76 54.63 -6.44
C THR A 196 -29.24 55.80 -7.27
N LEU A 197 -29.88 56.03 -8.41
CA LEU A 197 -29.91 57.34 -9.04
C LEU A 197 -30.72 58.25 -8.10
N GLU A 198 -30.04 59.13 -7.36
CA GLU A 198 -30.71 60.27 -6.75
C GLU A 198 -31.23 61.15 -7.88
N THR A 199 -32.53 61.08 -8.10
CA THR A 199 -33.30 61.98 -8.93
C THR A 199 -33.26 63.38 -8.33
N GLU A 200 -32.81 64.33 -9.13
CA GLU A 200 -33.08 65.75 -8.96
C GLU A 200 -34.55 65.98 -8.60
N ASN A 201 -34.81 66.79 -7.58
CA ASN A 201 -36.13 67.33 -7.29
C ASN A 201 -36.15 68.81 -7.70
N PRO A 202 -37.01 69.21 -8.66
CA PRO A 202 -37.17 70.61 -9.04
C PRO A 202 -38.26 71.31 -8.19
N LEU A 203 -38.12 72.65 -8.10
CA LEU A 203 -39.10 73.65 -7.59
C LEU A 203 -39.11 73.84 -6.05
N SER A 204 -38.41 74.85 -5.50
CA SER A 204 -38.69 76.31 -5.49
C SER A 204 -39.88 76.73 -4.62
N ARG A 205 -39.59 77.49 -3.54
CA ARG A 205 -40.15 78.81 -3.17
C ARG A 205 -40.13 79.04 -1.64
N GLY A 206 -39.69 80.23 -1.23
CA GLY A 206 -39.87 80.77 0.12
C GLY A 206 -38.64 81.50 0.61
#